data_AF-A0A4Y2G8P8-F1
#
_entry.id   AF-A0A4Y2G8P8-F1
#
_cell.length_a   1.000
_cell.length_b   1.000
_cell.length_c   1.000
_cell.angle_alpha   90.00
_cell.angle_beta   90.00
_cell.angle_gamma   90.00
#
_symmetry.space_group_name_H-M   'P 1'
#
loop_
_entity.id
_entity.type
_entity.pdbx_description
1 polymer ?
#
loop_
_entity_poly.entity_id
_entity_poly.type
_entity_poly.pdbx_seq_one_letter_code
_entity_poly.pdbx_strand_id
1 'polypeptide(L)' 'MSESDRLCVLTLDEMSVKPGLTYATDLDCVDGFTTVKKYDFKEPPFATHALVFMARGNVKNWKQ' A
#
# COMPACT_ATOMS: atom_id res chain seq x y z
N MET A 1 2.46 -20.77 22.29
CA MET A 1 1.54 -19.81 21.63
C MET A 1 0.18 -20.42 21.61
N SER A 2 -0.84 -19.68 22.07
CA SER A 2 -2.23 -20.11 21.93
C SER A 2 -2.79 -19.67 20.57
N GLU A 3 -3.88 -20.28 20.12
CA GLU A 3 -4.59 -19.83 18.91
C GLU A 3 -5.09 -18.38 19.03
N SER A 4 -5.41 -17.94 20.25
CA SER A 4 -5.79 -16.55 20.52
C SER A 4 -4.68 -15.54 20.23
N ASP A 5 -3.41 -15.94 20.33
CA ASP A 5 -2.27 -15.08 19.99
C ASP A 5 -2.18 -14.76 18.49
N ARG A 6 -2.84 -15.58 17.63
CA ARG A 6 -2.86 -15.41 16.17
C ARG A 6 -3.99 -14.51 15.69
N LEU A 7 -4.96 -14.20 16.56
CA LEU A 7 -6.06 -13.30 16.21
C LEU A 7 -5.52 -11.88 16.00
N CYS A 8 -5.83 -11.31 14.84
CA CYS A 8 -5.46 -9.95 14.47
C CYS A 8 -6.59 -9.27 13.69
N VAL A 9 -6.52 -7.95 13.61
CA VAL A 9 -7.38 -7.12 12.77
C VAL A 9 -6.53 -6.58 11.63
N LEU A 10 -7.09 -6.61 10.42
CA LEU A 10 -6.54 -5.94 9.26
C LEU A 10 -7.20 -4.55 9.13
N THR A 11 -6.40 -3.50 9.25
CA THR A 11 -6.85 -2.12 9.03
C THR A 11 -6.32 -1.60 7.70
N LEU A 12 -7.18 -0.90 6.96
CA LEU A 12 -6.86 -0.29 5.67
C LEU A 12 -7.10 1.21 5.75
N ASP A 13 -6.24 1.99 5.10
CA ASP A 13 -6.41 3.43 4.94
C ASP A 13 -5.71 3.92 3.67
N GLU A 14 -6.00 5.15 3.26
CA GLU A 14 -5.35 5.80 2.12
C GLU A 14 -4.59 7.06 2.57
N MET A 15 -3.34 7.20 2.10
CA MET A 15 -2.51 8.37 2.36
C MET A 15 -2.29 9.14 1.06
N SER A 16 -2.63 10.44 1.03
CA SER A 16 -2.30 11.29 -0.11
C SER A 16 -0.78 11.42 -0.27
N VAL A 17 -0.31 11.27 -1.49
CA VAL A 17 1.11 11.40 -1.86
C VAL A 17 1.28 12.49 -2.91
N LYS A 18 2.48 13.09 -2.96
CA LYS A 18 2.79 14.07 -4.00
C LYS A 18 2.83 13.34 -5.36
N PRO A 19 2.04 13.75 -6.35
CA PRO A 19 2.10 13.16 -7.68
C PRO A 19 3.46 13.45 -8.33
N GLY A 20 4.00 12.47 -9.05
CA GLY A 20 5.25 12.61 -9.78
C GLY A 20 5.79 11.26 -10.24
N LEU A 21 6.78 11.31 -11.12
CA LEU A 21 7.53 10.14 -11.55
C LEU A 21 8.95 10.21 -11.00
N THR A 22 9.46 9.07 -10.57
CA THR A 22 10.84 8.92 -10.13
C THR A 22 11.43 7.69 -10.78
N TYR A 23 12.65 7.80 -11.31
CA TYR A 23 13.36 6.65 -11.84
C TYR A 23 14.15 5.98 -10.71
N ALA A 24 13.78 4.74 -10.38
CA ALA A 24 14.44 3.91 -9.40
C ALA A 24 15.61 3.17 -10.07
N THR A 25 16.82 3.71 -9.90
CA THR A 25 18.06 3.22 -10.54
C THR A 25 18.45 1.81 -10.12
N ASP A 26 18.08 1.40 -8.90
CA ASP A 26 18.35 0.09 -8.33
C ASP A 26 17.48 -1.01 -8.97
N LEU A 27 16.28 -0.64 -9.40
CA LEU A 27 15.31 -1.53 -10.04
C LEU A 27 15.22 -1.33 -11.55
N ASP A 28 15.97 -0.36 -12.10
CA ASP A 28 15.92 0.08 -13.50
C ASP A 28 14.46 0.29 -13.98
N CYS A 29 13.67 1.04 -13.20
CA CYS A 29 12.25 1.24 -13.48
C CYS A 29 11.77 2.66 -13.18
N VAL A 30 10.65 3.04 -13.82
CA VAL A 30 9.95 4.30 -13.54
C VAL A 30 8.82 4.02 -12.55
N ASP A 31 8.89 4.66 -11.39
CA ASP A 31 7.89 4.60 -10.32
C ASP A 31 7.00 5.85 -10.31
N GLY A 32 5.83 5.75 -9.66
CA GLY A 32 4.87 6.85 -9.50
C GLY A 32 3.59 6.73 -10.34
N PHE A 33 3.40 5.62 -11.06
CA PHE A 33 2.14 5.31 -11.75
C PHE A 33 1.14 4.62 -10.81
N THR A 34 -0.16 4.77 -11.07
CA THR A 34 -1.19 4.00 -10.37
C THR A 34 -0.99 2.50 -10.63
N THR A 35 -1.06 1.70 -9.56
CA THR A 35 -1.06 0.23 -9.65
C THR A 35 -2.47 -0.32 -9.89
N VAL A 36 -3.51 0.43 -9.53
CA VAL A 36 -4.90 0.08 -9.77
C VAL A 36 -5.28 0.50 -11.19
N LYS A 37 -5.55 -0.49 -12.06
CA LYS A 37 -6.06 -0.25 -13.41
C LYS A 37 -7.47 0.32 -13.32
N LYS A 38 -7.64 1.56 -13.79
CA LYS A 38 -8.95 2.11 -14.08
C LYS A 38 -9.27 1.80 -15.54
N TYR A 39 -10.41 1.15 -15.78
CA TYR A 39 -10.79 0.59 -17.09
C TYR A 39 -10.88 1.65 -18.23
N ASP A 40 -10.91 2.94 -17.90
CA ASP A 40 -11.24 4.01 -18.84
C ASP A 40 -10.05 4.88 -19.31
N PHE A 41 -8.82 4.64 -18.85
CA PHE A 41 -7.69 5.52 -19.19
C PHE A 41 -6.73 4.89 -20.20
N LYS A 42 -6.43 5.63 -21.28
CA LYS A 42 -5.44 5.25 -22.30
C LYS A 42 -4.00 5.23 -21.77
N GLU A 43 -3.71 5.98 -20.71
CA GLU A 43 -2.42 5.99 -20.00
C GLU A 43 -2.67 5.87 -18.49
N PRO A 44 -1.81 5.14 -17.73
CA PRO A 44 -1.97 5.01 -16.29
C PRO A 44 -1.78 6.39 -15.63
N PRO A 45 -2.77 6.89 -14.87
CA PRO A 45 -2.62 8.15 -14.16
C PRO A 45 -1.54 8.07 -13.08
N PHE A 46 -0.95 9.21 -12.73
CA PHE A 46 -0.03 9.30 -11.59
C PHE A 46 -0.70 8.83 -10.31
N ALA A 47 0.06 8.17 -9.44
CA ALA A 47 -0.38 7.87 -8.09
C ALA A 47 -0.58 9.17 -7.31
N THR A 48 -1.79 9.36 -6.78
CA THR A 48 -2.13 10.48 -5.89
C THR A 48 -2.32 10.03 -4.45
N HIS A 49 -2.52 8.73 -4.24
CA HIS A 49 -2.72 8.09 -2.95
C HIS A 49 -1.96 6.77 -2.89
N ALA A 50 -1.47 6.44 -1.71
CA ALA A 50 -0.95 5.13 -1.36
C ALA A 50 -1.97 4.40 -0.49
N LEU A 51 -2.37 3.19 -0.90
CA LEU A 51 -3.21 2.31 -0.10
C LEU A 51 -2.32 1.58 0.92
N VAL A 52 -2.59 1.77 2.21
CA VAL A 52 -1.79 1.21 3.30
C VAL A 52 -2.61 0.18 4.06
N PHE A 53 -1.95 -0.93 4.39
CA PHE A 53 -2.53 -2.01 5.18
C PHE A 53 -1.69 -2.19 6.44
N MET A 54 -2.34 -2.44 7.57
CA MET A 54 -1.65 -2.78 8.83
C MET A 54 -2.34 -3.97 9.47
N ALA A 55 -1.55 -4.97 9.84
CA ALA A 55 -2.02 -6.07 10.66
C ALA A 55 -1.73 -5.76 12.13
N ARG A 56 -2.75 -5.78 12.99
CA ARG A 56 -2.62 -5.51 14.43
C ARG A 56 -3.09 -6.70 15.24
N GLY A 57 -2.23 -7.22 16.13
CA GLY A 57 -2.60 -8.30 17.04
C GLY A 57 -3.71 -7.87 18.01
N ASN A 58 -4.73 -8.73 18.19
CA ASN A 58 -5.84 -8.45 19.11
C ASN A 58 -5.45 -8.71 20.56
N VAL A 59 -4.75 -9.82 20.82
CA VAL A 59 -4.35 -10.22 22.18
C VAL A 59 -2.95 -9.71 22.50
N LYS A 60 -2.03 -9.79 21.54
CA LYS A 60 -0.66 -9.29 21.67
C LYS A 60 -0.51 -7.96 20.95
N ASN A 61 0.14 -7.01 21.61
CA ASN A 61 0.35 -5.67 21.07
C ASN A 61 1.52 -5.64 20.07
N TRP A 62 1.30 -6.19 18.88
CA TRP A 62 2.20 -6.09 17.75
C TRP A 62 1.48 -5.46 16.55
N LYS A 63 2.26 -4.83 15.67
CA LYS A 63 1.79 -4.27 14.40
C LYS A 63 2.84 -4.50 13.31
N GLN A 64 2.39 -4.74 12.09
CA GLN A 64 3.21 -4.84 10.89
C GLN A 64 2.53 -4.11 9.73
#